data_AF-A0A452GT95-F1
#
_entry.id   AF-A0A452GT95-F1
#
_cell.length_a   1.000
_cell.length_b   1.000
_cell.length_c   1.000
_cell.angle_alpha   90.00
_cell.angle_beta   90.00
_cell.angle_gamma   90.00
#
_symmetry.space_group_name_H-M   'P 1'
#
loop_
_entity.id
_entity.type
_entity.pdbx_description
1 polymer ?
#
loop_
_entity_poly.entity_id
_entity_poly.type
_entity_poly.pdbx_seq_one_letter_code
_entity_poly.pdbx_strand_id
1 'polypeptide(L)'
;MLCASLAGRYWADISDTIISGTFRQWKEGTTRSEIYYPGDTIVHQSGEATAVQWSAGTWMVEYGRGFIPSTLMFALADTIFSTQDFGTLFCTLRVYAKALLLEGFGMGPI
;
A
#
# COMPACT_ATOMS: atom_id res chain seq x y z
N MET A 1 -8.39 17.52 5.58
CA MET A 1 -8.03 17.08 4.21
C MET A 1 -8.22 15.57 4.16
N LEU A 2 -9.00 15.06 3.22
CA LEU A 2 -9.23 13.61 3.03
C LEU A 2 -8.32 13.17 1.88
N CYS A 3 -7.57 12.08 2.04
CA CYS A 3 -6.77 11.48 0.97
C CYS A 3 -7.59 10.36 0.34
N ALA A 4 -7.72 10.34 -1.00
CA ALA A 4 -8.43 9.29 -1.72
C ALA A 4 -7.62 8.84 -2.93
N SER A 5 -7.61 7.53 -3.20
CA SER A 5 -6.87 6.94 -4.32
C SER A 5 -7.51 5.63 -4.77
N LEU A 6 -6.97 5.07 -5.86
CA LEU A 6 -7.22 3.70 -6.27
C LEU A 6 -6.24 2.79 -5.54
N ALA A 7 -6.72 1.67 -5.00
CA ALA A 7 -5.89 0.71 -4.28
C ALA A 7 -4.90 -0.03 -5.17
N GLY A 8 -5.08 -0.03 -6.49
CA GLY A 8 -4.26 -0.79 -7.45
C GLY A 8 -4.71 -2.24 -7.64
N ARG A 9 -4.28 -2.89 -8.73
CA ARG A 9 -4.48 -4.34 -8.95
C ARG A 9 -3.12 -5.02 -8.89
N TYR A 10 -2.92 -5.85 -7.89
CA TYR A 10 -1.64 -6.50 -7.64
C TYR A 10 -1.71 -8.01 -7.78
N TRP A 11 -0.56 -8.64 -8.01
CA TRP A 11 -0.39 -10.08 -7.86
C TRP A 11 0.14 -10.42 -6.46
N ALA A 12 -0.48 -9.82 -5.46
CA ALA A 12 -0.17 -9.99 -4.05
C ALA A 12 -1.43 -9.75 -3.21
N ASP A 13 -1.55 -10.50 -2.14
CA ASP A 13 -2.57 -10.26 -1.12
C ASP A 13 -2.02 -9.26 -0.11
N ILE A 14 -2.77 -8.20 0.16
CA ILE A 14 -2.39 -7.11 1.07
C ILE A 14 -3.38 -7.10 2.25
N SER A 15 -2.84 -7.10 3.47
CA SER A 15 -3.62 -7.03 4.71
C SER A 15 -3.27 -5.77 5.48
N ASP A 16 -4.24 -4.87 5.64
CA ASP A 16 -4.10 -3.59 6.31
C ASP A 16 -4.77 -3.63 7.68
N THR A 17 -4.02 -3.44 8.76
CA THR A 17 -4.58 -3.35 10.12
C THR A 17 -4.51 -1.92 10.63
N ILE A 18 -5.66 -1.34 10.96
CA ILE A 18 -5.75 0.07 11.35
C ILE A 18 -5.34 0.24 12.81
N ILE A 19 -4.39 1.16 13.05
CA ILE A 19 -3.95 1.54 14.40
C ILE A 19 -4.70 2.78 14.90
N SER A 20 -4.99 3.74 14.00
CA SER A 20 -5.64 5.01 14.33
C SER A 20 -6.37 5.55 13.10
N GLY A 21 -7.35 6.43 13.30
CA GLY A 21 -8.12 7.09 12.24
C GLY A 21 -9.20 6.19 11.64
N THR A 22 -9.58 6.45 10.39
CA THR A 22 -10.60 5.67 9.68
C THR A 22 -10.22 5.43 8.23
N PHE A 23 -10.53 4.23 7.75
CA PHE A 23 -10.33 3.81 6.37
C PHE A 23 -11.67 3.55 5.73
N ARG A 24 -11.88 4.02 4.50
CA ARG A 24 -13.10 3.80 3.75
C ARG A 24 -12.78 3.14 2.42
N GLN A 25 -13.49 2.07 2.12
CA GLN A 25 -13.30 1.28 0.90
C GLN A 25 -14.59 1.25 0.08
N TRP A 26 -14.44 1.33 -1.24
CA TRP A 26 -15.50 1.03 -2.21
C TRP A 26 -15.03 -0.12 -3.09
N LYS A 27 -15.74 -1.25 -3.02
CA LYS A 27 -15.44 -2.42 -3.86
C LYS A 27 -15.97 -2.21 -5.27
N GLU A 28 -15.19 -2.67 -6.24
CA GLU A 28 -15.61 -2.67 -7.65
C GLU A 28 -16.96 -3.36 -7.83
N GLY A 29 -17.82 -2.79 -8.69
CA GLY A 29 -19.16 -3.31 -8.94
C GLY A 29 -20.21 -2.96 -7.88
N THR A 30 -19.85 -2.22 -6.82
CA THR A 30 -20.77 -1.76 -5.79
C THR A 30 -20.91 -0.24 -5.75
N THR A 31 -22.07 0.27 -5.32
CA THR A 31 -22.33 1.71 -5.10
C THR A 31 -22.26 2.08 -3.61
N ARG A 32 -21.88 1.14 -2.76
CA ARG A 32 -21.79 1.30 -1.31
C ARG A 32 -20.34 1.31 -0.87
N SER A 33 -20.10 1.96 0.25
CA SER A 33 -18.79 2.01 0.88
C SER A 33 -18.84 1.40 2.26
N GLU A 34 -17.74 0.79 2.67
CA GLU A 34 -17.52 0.31 4.02
C GLU A 34 -16.51 1.20 4.72
N ILE A 35 -16.75 1.48 6.01
CA ILE A 35 -15.84 2.26 6.85
C ILE A 35 -15.31 1.33 7.93
N TYR A 36 -14.00 1.35 8.09
CA TYR A 36 -13.22 0.54 9.02
C TYR A 36 -12.55 1.44 10.06
N TYR A 37 -12.39 0.89 11.25
CA TYR A 37 -11.97 1.59 12.47
C TYR A 37 -10.69 0.96 13.07
N PRO A 38 -10.06 1.62 14.05
CA PRO A 38 -8.87 1.06 14.71
C PRO A 38 -9.14 -0.33 15.30
N GLY A 39 -8.27 -1.28 14.98
CA GLY A 39 -8.41 -2.70 15.33
C GLY A 39 -8.96 -3.57 14.19
N ASP A 40 -9.59 -2.97 13.18
CA ASP A 40 -10.06 -3.73 12.01
C ASP A 40 -8.89 -4.08 11.08
N THR A 41 -8.98 -5.26 10.48
CA THR A 41 -8.08 -5.73 9.42
C THR A 41 -8.84 -5.86 8.10
N ILE A 42 -8.35 -5.17 7.07
CA ILE A 42 -8.88 -5.21 5.72
C ILE A 42 -7.95 -6.08 4.88
N VAL A 43 -8.50 -7.05 4.16
CA VAL A 43 -7.72 -7.90 3.26
C VAL A 43 -8.13 -7.58 1.82
N HIS A 44 -7.15 -7.14 1.03
CA HIS A 44 -7.25 -6.96 -0.41
C HIS A 44 -6.65 -8.19 -1.09
N GLN A 45 -7.48 -8.94 -1.81
CA GLN A 45 -7.02 -10.14 -2.51
C GLN A 45 -6.31 -9.76 -3.81
N SER A 46 -5.38 -10.60 -4.23
CA SER A 46 -4.71 -10.47 -5.52
C SER A 46 -5.71 -10.30 -6.68
N GLY A 47 -5.53 -9.23 -7.46
CA GLY A 47 -6.36 -8.87 -8.62
C GLY A 47 -7.59 -8.02 -8.32
N GLU A 48 -7.96 -7.82 -7.05
CA GLU A 48 -9.04 -6.92 -6.67
C GLU A 48 -8.64 -5.45 -6.92
N ALA A 49 -9.63 -4.63 -7.27
CA ALA A 49 -9.48 -3.19 -7.35
C ALA A 49 -10.54 -2.52 -6.48
N THR A 50 -10.11 -1.60 -5.63
CA THR A 50 -11.00 -0.83 -4.78
C THR A 50 -10.63 0.65 -4.84
N ALA A 51 -11.62 1.53 -4.72
CA ALA A 51 -11.33 2.91 -4.35
C ALA A 51 -11.20 2.99 -2.83
N VAL A 52 -10.28 3.82 -2.36
CA VAL A 52 -9.94 3.92 -0.95
C VAL A 52 -9.83 5.38 -0.53
N GLN A 53 -10.17 5.64 0.73
CA GLN A 53 -10.07 6.95 1.33
C GLN A 53 -9.64 6.83 2.79
N TRP A 54 -8.71 7.68 3.21
CA TRP A 54 -8.25 7.78 4.58
C TRP A 54 -8.67 9.11 5.20
N SER A 55 -9.09 9.08 6.45
CA SER A 55 -9.26 10.29 7.25
C SER A 55 -7.92 10.81 7.79
N ALA A 56 -7.89 12.08 8.21
CA ALA A 56 -6.68 12.68 8.75
C ALA A 56 -6.25 11.97 10.05
N GLY A 57 -4.95 11.68 10.19
CA GLY A 57 -4.40 10.96 11.34
C GLY A 57 -4.62 9.45 11.29
N THR A 58 -4.90 8.89 10.11
CA THR A 58 -4.99 7.44 9.91
C THR A 58 -3.61 6.81 9.83
N TRP A 59 -3.39 5.76 10.62
CA TRP A 59 -2.18 4.96 10.63
C TRP A 59 -2.55 3.49 10.55
N MET A 60 -1.81 2.72 9.77
CA MET A 60 -2.05 1.29 9.56
C MET A 60 -0.73 0.52 9.41
N VAL A 61 -0.78 -0.76 9.74
CA VAL A 61 0.27 -1.72 9.40
C VAL A 61 -0.20 -2.50 8.17
N GLU A 62 0.64 -2.54 7.15
CA GLU A 62 0.38 -3.25 5.91
C GLU A 62 1.27 -4.50 5.83
N TYR A 63 0.66 -5.66 5.57
CA TYR A 63 1.36 -6.91 5.29
C TYR A 63 1.02 -7.39 3.88
N GLY A 64 2.03 -7.53 3.02
CA GLY A 64 1.88 -8.01 1.66
C GLY A 64 2.50 -9.38 1.43
N ARG A 65 1.80 -10.29 0.75
CA ARG A 65 2.31 -11.60 0.34
C ARG A 65 2.02 -11.87 -1.13
N GLY A 66 3.06 -12.16 -1.91
CA GLY A 66 2.95 -12.49 -3.33
C GLY A 66 4.10 -11.90 -4.13
N PHE A 67 3.83 -11.53 -5.39
CA PHE A 67 4.83 -10.92 -6.27
C PHE A 67 4.97 -9.42 -5.99
N ILE A 68 5.69 -9.07 -4.93
CA ILE A 68 5.91 -7.70 -4.44
C ILE A 68 6.42 -6.72 -5.51
N PRO A 69 7.28 -7.09 -6.48
CA PRO A 69 7.70 -6.15 -7.53
C PRO A 69 6.52 -5.55 -8.33
N SER A 70 5.38 -6.26 -8.44
CA SER A 70 4.18 -5.73 -9.10
C SER A 70 3.54 -4.57 -8.32
N THR A 71 3.56 -4.60 -6.99
CA THR A 71 3.03 -3.51 -6.16
C THR A 71 3.92 -2.28 -6.24
N LEU A 72 5.24 -2.47 -6.30
CA LEU A 72 6.23 -1.40 -6.40
C LEU A 72 6.06 -0.58 -7.69
N MET A 73 5.77 -1.21 -8.82
CA MET A 73 5.56 -0.48 -10.08
C MET A 73 4.36 0.47 -10.01
N PHE A 74 3.27 0.04 -9.40
CA PHE A 74 2.10 0.90 -9.20
C PHE A 74 2.40 2.03 -8.20
N ALA A 75 3.06 1.71 -7.09
CA ALA A 75 3.41 2.68 -6.05
C ALA A 75 4.29 3.84 -6.59
N LEU A 76 5.11 3.57 -7.60
CA LEU A 76 6.00 4.57 -8.22
C LEU A 76 5.37 5.31 -9.41
N ALA A 77 4.19 4.90 -9.90
CA ALA A 77 3.60 5.47 -11.10
C ALA A 77 3.30 6.97 -10.97
N ASP A 78 2.71 7.39 -9.84
CA ASP A 78 2.47 8.82 -9.57
C ASP A 78 3.80 9.58 -9.38
N THR A 79 4.79 8.98 -8.72
CA THR A 79 6.12 9.59 -8.58
C THR A 79 6.80 9.86 -9.93
N ILE A 80 6.66 8.96 -10.89
CA ILE A 80 7.30 9.08 -12.21
C ILE A 80 6.51 10.01 -13.14
N PHE A 81 5.18 9.85 -13.21
CA PHE A 81 4.36 10.51 -14.23
C PHE A 81 3.61 11.75 -13.75
N SER A 82 3.50 11.95 -12.44
CA SER A 82 2.76 13.07 -11.84
C SER A 82 3.71 14.03 -11.12
N THR A 83 4.29 13.61 -10.00
CA THR A 83 5.08 14.52 -9.13
C THR A 83 6.52 14.73 -9.58
N GLN A 84 7.10 13.80 -10.33
CA GLN A 84 8.50 13.81 -10.78
C GLN A 84 9.50 14.00 -9.62
N ASP A 85 9.16 13.51 -8.43
CA ASP A 85 10.03 13.54 -7.26
C ASP A 85 11.04 12.39 -7.28
N PHE A 86 12.13 12.60 -8.04
CA PHE A 86 13.21 11.63 -8.16
C PHE A 86 13.98 11.39 -6.85
N GLY A 87 13.92 12.31 -5.89
CA GLY A 87 14.53 12.11 -4.58
C GLY A 87 13.80 11.03 -3.79
N THR A 88 12.47 11.12 -3.73
CA THR A 88 11.63 10.09 -3.11
C THR A 88 11.74 8.76 -3.85
N LEU A 89 11.77 8.77 -5.19
CA LEU A 89 11.98 7.57 -6.00
C LEU A 89 13.26 6.82 -5.61
N PHE A 90 14.38 7.54 -5.49
CA PHE A 90 15.67 6.94 -5.11
C PHE A 90 15.64 6.35 -3.70
N CYS A 91 15.04 7.05 -2.73
CA CYS A 91 14.89 6.56 -1.37
C CYS A 91 14.09 5.25 -1.33
N THR A 92 12.95 5.17 -2.03
CA THR A 92 12.11 3.97 -2.09
C THR A 92 12.86 2.79 -2.68
N LEU A 93 13.53 2.97 -3.83
CA LEU A 93 14.34 1.93 -4.46
C LEU A 93 15.51 1.47 -3.58
N ARG A 94 16.16 2.39 -2.88
CA ARG A 94 17.26 2.08 -1.95
C ARG A 94 16.79 1.23 -0.78
N VAL A 95 15.64 1.55 -0.18
CA VAL A 95 15.07 0.76 0.93
C VAL A 95 14.70 -0.64 0.44
N TYR A 96 14.06 -0.74 -0.72
CA TYR A 96 13.71 -2.02 -1.33
C TYR A 96 14.96 -2.89 -1.62
N ALA A 97 16.02 -2.30 -2.18
CA ALA A 97 17.27 -3.00 -2.43
C ALA A 97 17.94 -3.49 -1.14
N LYS A 98 17.95 -2.66 -0.08
CA LYS A 98 18.44 -3.07 1.24
C LYS A 98 17.66 -4.26 1.81
N ALA A 99 16.33 -4.27 1.66
CA ALA A 99 15.49 -5.38 2.11
C ALA A 99 15.82 -6.67 1.32
N LEU A 100 15.98 -6.59 0.00
CA LEU A 100 16.39 -7.75 -0.81
C LEU A 100 17.77 -8.28 -0.41
N LEU A 101 18.73 -7.40 -0.10
CA LEU A 101 20.06 -7.81 0.36
C LEU A 101 20.01 -8.45 1.75
N LEU A 102 19.20 -7.91 2.66
CA LEU A 102 18.97 -8.48 3.99
C LEU A 102 18.44 -9.92 3.88
N GLU A 103 17.42 -10.14 3.06
CA GLU A 103 16.84 -11.46 2.82
C GLU A 103 17.81 -12.40 2.07
N GLY A 104 18.51 -11.88 1.05
CA GLY A 104 19.37 -12.70 0.19
C GLY A 104 20.72 -13.07 0.80
N PHE A 105 21.28 -12.23 1.69
CA PHE A 105 22.59 -12.46 2.32
C PHE A 105 22.50 -12.85 3.79
N GLY A 106 21.29 -12.91 4.39
CA GLY A 106 21.09 -13.32 5.78
C GLY A 106 21.83 -12.44 6.80
N MET A 107 22.28 -11.25 6.39
CA MET A 107 22.97 -10.31 7.28
C MET A 107 21.94 -9.61 8.14
N GLY A 108 21.67 -10.15 9.33
CA GLY A 108 20.77 -9.58 10.33
C GLY A 108 20.97 -8.06 10.55
N PRO A 109 19.99 -7.38 11.17
CA PRO A 109 19.84 -5.94 11.13
C PRO A 109 21.14 -5.22 11.56
N ILE A 110 21.64 -4.35 10.68
CA ILE A 110 22.62 -3.30 10.98
C ILE A 110 21.98 -2.19 11.81
#